data_AF-A0A7C2JUI2-F1
#
_entry.id   AF-A0A7C2JUI2-F1
#
_cell.length_a   1.000
_cell.length_b   1.000
_cell.length_c   1.000
_cell.angle_alpha   90.00
_cell.angle_beta   90.00
_cell.angle_gamma   90.00
#
_symmetry.space_group_name_H-M   'P 1'
#
loop_
_entity.id
_entity.type
_entity.pdbx_description
1 polymer ?
#
loop_
_entity_poly.entity_id
_entity_poly.type
_entity_poly.pdbx_seq_one_letter_code
_entity_poly.pdbx_strand_id
1 'polypeptide(L)'
;MITVCDTGPIVAYLNRNDPYHDWATAVMKQLRPPLLTCEAVLTEAVYFLRDDALDIDPLFLMLERAALLIDFDMSAHWPRMHTLMRRYPSMDLADASIVVISDVHARSQVLTLDVNDFSTYRRNDRRVIPFISPAARQARERRRRPATRRGQRRSRVRLR
;
A
#
# COMPACT_ATOMS: atom_id res chain seq x y z
N MET A 1 8.64 -7.23 -10.18
CA MET A 1 8.47 -7.00 -8.73
C MET A 1 7.00 -7.21 -8.45
N ILE A 2 6.66 -8.07 -7.50
CA ILE A 2 5.27 -8.37 -7.13
C ILE A 2 4.76 -7.22 -6.24
N THR A 3 3.47 -6.89 -6.33
CA THR A 3 2.86 -5.95 -5.40
C THR A 3 1.82 -6.68 -4.57
N VAL A 4 1.92 -6.57 -3.25
CA VAL A 4 0.92 -7.05 -2.29
C VAL A 4 0.02 -5.87 -1.96
N CYS A 5 -1.29 -6.02 -2.13
CA CYS A 5 -2.27 -4.96 -1.94
C CYS A 5 -3.00 -5.14 -0.62
N ASP A 6 -2.99 -4.06 0.13
CA ASP A 6 -3.70 -3.88 1.39
C ASP A 6 -5.14 -3.39 1.19
N THR A 7 -5.94 -3.35 2.26
CA THR A 7 -7.34 -2.93 2.28
C THR A 7 -7.50 -1.49 1.80
N GLY A 8 -6.77 -0.55 2.39
CA GLY A 8 -6.94 0.88 2.13
C GLY A 8 -6.89 1.26 0.64
N PRO A 9 -5.87 0.85 -0.13
CA PRO A 9 -5.79 1.11 -1.57
C PRO A 9 -6.91 0.46 -2.40
N ILE A 10 -7.45 -0.68 -1.99
CA ILE A 10 -8.61 -1.32 -2.66
C ILE A 10 -9.84 -0.46 -2.45
N VAL A 11 -10.13 -0.10 -1.19
CA VAL A 11 -11.28 0.73 -0.83
C VAL A 11 -11.18 2.09 -1.51
N ALA A 12 -10.03 2.77 -1.41
CA ALA A 12 -9.80 4.06 -2.05
C ALA A 12 -9.96 3.98 -3.58
N TYR A 13 -9.53 2.90 -4.22
CA TYR A 13 -9.70 2.73 -5.66
C TYR A 13 -11.19 2.60 -6.06
N LEU A 14 -12.00 1.92 -5.24
CA LEU A 14 -13.40 1.64 -5.55
C LEU A 14 -14.37 2.73 -5.07
N ASN A 15 -14.03 3.44 -3.99
CA ASN A 15 -14.80 4.56 -3.47
C ASN A 15 -14.34 5.88 -4.10
N ARG A 16 -15.17 6.46 -4.97
CA ARG A 16 -14.87 7.75 -5.64
C ARG A 16 -14.81 8.94 -4.68
N ASN A 17 -15.40 8.82 -3.50
CA ASN A 17 -15.42 9.86 -2.47
C ASN A 17 -14.27 9.71 -1.47
N ASP A 18 -13.47 8.63 -1.57
CA ASP A 18 -12.31 8.44 -0.71
C ASP A 18 -11.26 9.53 -1.00
N PRO A 19 -10.68 10.17 0.04
CA PRO A 19 -9.67 11.23 -0.13
C PRO A 19 -8.43 10.80 -0.93
N TYR A 20 -8.15 9.50 -1.00
CA TYR A 20 -7.03 8.91 -1.73
C TYR A 20 -7.44 8.28 -3.07
N HIS A 21 -8.69 8.45 -3.52
CA HIS A 21 -9.21 7.85 -4.76
C HIS A 21 -8.35 8.15 -5.99
N ASP A 22 -7.98 9.41 -6.19
CA ASP A 22 -7.16 9.84 -7.32
C ASP A 22 -5.76 9.22 -7.27
N TRP A 23 -5.18 9.13 -6.08
CA TRP A 23 -3.89 8.49 -5.87
C TRP A 23 -3.98 6.98 -6.15
N ALA A 24 -4.99 6.30 -5.61
CA ALA A 24 -5.22 4.87 -5.77
C ALA A 24 -5.44 4.52 -7.24
N THR A 25 -6.27 5.30 -7.94
CA THR A 25 -6.50 5.16 -9.38
C THR A 25 -5.21 5.36 -10.20
N ALA A 26 -4.42 6.39 -9.87
CA ALA A 26 -3.19 6.67 -10.59
C ALA A 26 -2.12 5.58 -10.38
N VAL A 27 -2.00 5.05 -9.16
CA VAL A 27 -1.02 4.00 -8.85
C VAL A 27 -1.45 2.65 -9.41
N MET A 28 -2.72 2.25 -9.26
CA MET A 28 -3.28 0.99 -9.79
C MET A 28 -3.03 0.87 -11.31
N LYS A 29 -3.20 1.96 -12.07
CA LYS A 29 -2.91 2.01 -13.52
C LYS A 29 -1.44 1.76 -13.89
N GLN A 30 -0.51 1.96 -12.96
CA GLN A 30 0.92 1.80 -13.19
C GLN A 30 1.44 0.44 -12.71
N LEU A 31 0.69 -0.25 -11.86
CA LEU A 31 1.06 -1.54 -11.30
C LEU A 31 0.74 -2.67 -12.29
N ARG A 32 1.61 -3.69 -12.28
CA ARG A 32 1.41 -4.87 -13.12
C ARG A 32 0.54 -5.88 -12.36
N PRO A 33 -0.64 -6.26 -12.88
CA PRO A 33 -1.46 -7.32 -12.29
C PRO A 33 -0.82 -8.72 -12.46
N PRO A 34 -1.20 -9.70 -11.62
CA PRO A 34 -2.07 -9.55 -10.45
C PRO A 34 -1.36 -8.86 -9.27
N LEU A 35 -2.12 -8.11 -8.49
CA LEU A 35 -1.70 -7.68 -7.16
C LEU A 35 -2.12 -8.79 -6.18
N LEU A 36 -1.18 -9.27 -5.36
CA LEU A 36 -1.46 -10.32 -4.38
C LEU A 36 -2.20 -9.75 -3.17
N THR A 37 -3.11 -10.50 -2.61
CA THR A 37 -3.84 -10.14 -1.38
C THR A 37 -4.27 -11.40 -0.64
N CYS A 38 -5.08 -11.26 0.42
CA CYS A 38 -5.63 -12.37 1.19
C CYS A 38 -7.09 -12.12 1.59
N GLU A 39 -7.74 -13.15 2.12
CA GLU A 39 -9.13 -13.15 2.55
C GLU A 39 -9.40 -12.15 3.68
N ALA A 40 -8.43 -11.92 4.59
CA ALA A 40 -8.57 -10.94 5.67
C ALA A 40 -8.69 -9.50 5.10
N VAL A 41 -7.85 -9.15 4.12
CA VAL A 41 -7.93 -7.88 3.40
C VAL A 41 -9.27 -7.74 2.67
N LEU A 42 -9.74 -8.79 2.01
CA LEU A 42 -11.04 -8.73 1.32
C LEU A 42 -12.22 -8.61 2.30
N THR A 43 -12.11 -9.20 3.49
CA THR A 43 -13.12 -9.08 4.54
C THR A 43 -13.27 -7.62 4.97
N GLU A 44 -12.16 -6.95 5.24
CA GLU A 44 -12.17 -5.51 5.59
C GLU A 44 -12.63 -4.64 4.43
N ALA A 45 -12.17 -4.92 3.20
CA ALA A 45 -12.59 -4.17 2.03
C ALA A 45 -14.11 -4.24 1.81
N VAL A 46 -14.71 -5.44 1.92
CA VAL A 46 -16.16 -5.62 1.86
C VAL A 46 -16.87 -4.88 3.00
N TYR A 47 -16.31 -4.91 4.21
CA TYR A 47 -16.86 -4.18 5.36
C TYR A 47 -16.90 -2.67 5.07
N PHE A 48 -15.78 -2.05 4.72
CA PHE A 48 -15.70 -0.61 4.48
C PHE A 48 -16.55 -0.16 3.29
N LEU A 49 -16.54 -0.91 2.18
CA LEU A 49 -17.38 -0.58 1.03
C LEU A 49 -18.87 -0.57 1.41
N ARG A 50 -19.32 -1.54 2.21
CA ARG A 50 -20.71 -1.60 2.67
C ARG A 50 -21.05 -0.52 3.69
N ASP A 51 -20.13 -0.20 4.59
CA ASP A 51 -20.29 0.89 5.57
C ASP A 51 -20.47 2.24 4.86
N ASP A 52 -19.76 2.43 3.74
CA ASP A 52 -19.90 3.58 2.83
C ASP A 52 -21.11 3.48 1.86
N ALA A 53 -21.96 2.46 2.01
CA ALA A 53 -23.12 2.17 1.15
C ALA A 53 -22.77 1.98 -0.35
N LEU A 54 -21.60 1.39 -0.62
CA LEU A 54 -21.12 1.08 -1.97
C LEU A 54 -21.37 -0.40 -2.33
N ASP A 55 -21.48 -0.62 -3.65
CA ASP A 55 -21.57 -1.95 -4.24
C ASP A 55 -20.21 -2.66 -4.19
N ILE A 56 -20.23 -3.97 -3.92
CA ILE A 56 -19.05 -4.84 -3.86
C ILE A 56 -18.78 -5.53 -5.19
N ASP A 57 -19.71 -5.54 -6.14
CA ASP A 57 -19.52 -6.18 -7.46
C ASP A 57 -18.23 -5.73 -8.18
N PRO A 58 -17.81 -4.45 -8.13
CA PRO A 58 -16.52 -4.04 -8.70
C PRO A 58 -15.31 -4.74 -8.08
N LEU A 59 -15.33 -5.06 -6.78
CA LEU A 59 -14.26 -5.80 -6.11
C LEU A 59 -14.18 -7.24 -6.65
N PHE A 60 -15.33 -7.90 -6.79
CA PHE A 60 -15.39 -9.26 -7.33
C PHE A 60 -14.97 -9.30 -8.80
N LEU A 61 -15.35 -8.31 -9.61
CA LEU A 61 -14.87 -8.18 -10.99
C LEU A 61 -13.34 -8.03 -11.08
N MET A 62 -12.70 -7.39 -10.10
CA MET A 62 -11.22 -7.33 -10.05
C MET A 62 -10.59 -8.70 -9.80
N LEU A 63 -11.21 -9.54 -8.96
CA LEU A 63 -10.77 -10.92 -8.69
C LEU A 63 -10.98 -11.80 -9.93
N GLU A 64 -12.17 -11.76 -10.54
CA GLU A 64 -12.51 -12.53 -11.74
C GLU A 64 -11.58 -12.24 -12.93
N ARG A 65 -11.13 -10.98 -13.04
CA ARG A 65 -10.19 -10.54 -14.09
C ARG A 65 -8.72 -10.75 -13.72
N ALA A 66 -8.43 -11.38 -12.58
CA ALA A 66 -7.09 -11.54 -12.04
C ALA A 66 -6.30 -10.21 -11.91
N ALA A 67 -7.00 -9.10 -11.66
CA ALA A 67 -6.37 -7.85 -11.27
C ALA A 67 -5.91 -7.91 -9.80
N LEU A 68 -6.72 -8.54 -8.95
CA LEU A 68 -6.36 -8.99 -7.61
C LEU A 68 -6.30 -10.53 -7.59
N LEU A 69 -5.38 -11.10 -6.82
CA LEU A 69 -5.25 -12.54 -6.63
C LEU A 69 -5.10 -12.86 -5.15
N ILE A 70 -5.96 -13.74 -4.65
CA ILE A 70 -5.83 -14.33 -3.31
C ILE A 70 -4.80 -15.47 -3.44
N ASP A 71 -3.60 -15.25 -2.91
CA ASP A 71 -2.50 -16.23 -2.95
C ASP A 71 -1.85 -16.30 -1.57
N PHE A 72 -2.61 -16.79 -0.60
CA PHE A 72 -2.18 -16.91 0.78
C PHE A 72 -2.85 -18.07 1.49
N ASP A 73 -2.05 -19.04 1.93
CA ASP A 73 -2.51 -20.09 2.86
C ASP A 73 -2.07 -19.74 4.28
N MET A 74 -2.99 -19.14 5.04
CA MET A 74 -2.71 -18.78 6.43
C MET A 74 -2.34 -19.99 7.29
N SER A 75 -2.94 -21.16 7.03
CA SER A 75 -2.72 -22.37 7.83
C SER A 75 -1.29 -22.88 7.70
N ALA A 76 -0.70 -22.79 6.50
CA ALA A 76 0.70 -23.08 6.24
C ALA A 76 1.67 -22.13 6.95
N HIS A 77 1.19 -20.98 7.43
CA HIS A 77 2.00 -19.92 8.04
C HIS A 77 1.66 -19.59 9.50
N TRP A 78 0.87 -20.42 10.18
CA TRP A 78 0.38 -20.16 11.54
C TRP A 78 1.46 -19.75 12.56
N PRO A 79 2.63 -20.43 12.65
CA PRO A 79 3.67 -20.04 13.60
C PRO A 79 4.23 -18.63 13.32
N ARG A 80 4.30 -18.26 12.04
CA ARG A 80 4.78 -16.95 11.62
C ARG A 80 3.75 -15.86 11.92
N MET A 81 2.48 -16.11 11.62
CA MET A 81 1.35 -15.23 11.98
C MET A 81 1.36 -14.92 13.48
N HIS A 82 1.42 -15.97 14.32
CA HIS A 82 1.46 -15.83 15.77
C HIS A 82 2.70 -15.05 16.25
N THR A 83 3.87 -15.27 15.64
CA THR A 83 5.10 -14.53 15.98
C THR A 83 4.96 -13.04 15.68
N LEU A 84 4.38 -12.68 14.53
CA LEU A 84 4.18 -11.30 14.13
C LEU A 84 3.20 -10.58 15.06
N MET A 85 2.03 -11.17 15.30
CA MET A 85 1.00 -10.58 16.15
C MET A 85 1.44 -10.49 17.63
N ARG A 86 2.31 -11.40 18.11
CA ARG A 86 2.95 -11.25 19.43
C ARG A 86 3.97 -10.10 19.48
N ARG A 87 4.68 -9.88 18.39
CA ARG A 87 5.73 -8.84 18.30
C ARG A 87 5.13 -7.45 18.13
N TYR A 88 4.00 -7.35 17.44
CA TYR A 88 3.29 -6.11 17.16
C TYR A 88 1.89 -6.21 17.77
N PRO A 89 1.71 -5.80 19.05
CA PRO A 89 0.47 -6.08 19.79
C PRO A 89 -0.82 -5.52 19.19
N SER A 90 -0.72 -4.47 18.37
CA SER A 90 -1.85 -3.84 17.66
C SER A 90 -2.03 -4.34 16.23
N MET A 91 -1.20 -5.27 15.76
CA MET A 91 -1.28 -5.80 14.40
C MET A 91 -2.52 -6.67 14.25
N ASP A 92 -3.34 -6.37 13.26
CA ASP A 92 -4.48 -7.18 12.88
C ASP A 92 -4.10 -8.37 11.99
N LEU A 93 -5.10 -9.14 11.57
CA LEU A 93 -4.90 -10.32 10.76
C LEU A 93 -4.53 -9.97 9.31
N ALA A 94 -5.03 -8.87 8.76
CA ALA A 94 -4.76 -8.43 7.40
C ALA A 94 -3.30 -7.99 7.26
N ASP A 95 -2.83 -7.13 8.16
CA ASP A 95 -1.44 -6.70 8.26
C ASP A 95 -0.48 -7.87 8.41
N ALA A 96 -0.76 -8.77 9.35
CA ALA A 96 0.05 -9.97 9.56
C ALA A 96 0.15 -10.80 8.28
N SER A 97 -0.97 -11.01 7.59
CA SER A 97 -1.03 -11.76 6.33
C SER A 97 -0.19 -11.09 5.24
N ILE A 98 -0.31 -9.77 5.06
CA ILE A 98 0.48 -9.02 4.08
C ILE A 98 1.98 -9.13 4.36
N VAL A 99 2.38 -9.04 5.64
CA VAL A 99 3.79 -9.22 6.01
C VAL A 99 4.26 -10.62 5.66
N VAL A 100 3.47 -11.67 5.89
CA VAL A 100 3.84 -13.04 5.50
C VAL A 100 3.90 -13.24 3.99
N ILE A 101 2.95 -12.71 3.21
CA ILE A 101 3.04 -12.73 1.75
C ILE A 101 4.35 -12.03 1.30
N SER A 102 4.72 -10.93 1.96
CA SER A 102 5.99 -10.23 1.69
C SER A 102 7.24 -11.01 2.13
N ASP A 103 7.13 -11.90 3.12
CA ASP A 103 8.18 -12.84 3.55
C ASP A 103 8.47 -13.86 2.45
N VAL A 104 7.41 -14.47 1.89
CA VAL A 104 7.46 -15.48 0.82
C VAL A 104 8.03 -14.88 -0.47
N HIS A 105 7.58 -13.68 -0.84
CA HIS A 105 8.00 -13.03 -2.08
C HIS A 105 9.10 -11.98 -1.83
N ALA A 106 10.37 -12.40 -1.77
CA ALA A 106 11.49 -11.49 -1.49
C ALA A 106 11.57 -10.26 -2.43
N ARG A 107 11.14 -10.40 -3.69
CA ARG A 107 11.04 -9.31 -4.68
C ARG A 107 9.63 -8.70 -4.77
N SER A 108 9.02 -8.46 -3.61
CA SER A 108 7.74 -7.77 -3.46
C SER A 108 7.87 -6.37 -2.85
N GLN A 109 6.79 -5.61 -2.99
CA GLN A 109 6.51 -4.38 -2.26
C GLN A 109 5.03 -4.39 -1.82
N VAL A 110 4.70 -3.65 -0.77
CA VAL A 110 3.31 -3.47 -0.30
C VAL A 110 2.72 -2.18 -0.86
N LEU A 111 1.48 -2.22 -1.33
CA LEU A 111 0.67 -1.03 -1.60
C LEU A 111 -0.26 -0.84 -0.40
N THR A 112 -0.12 0.28 0.31
CA THR A 112 -0.86 0.56 1.56
C THR A 112 -1.07 2.06 1.77
N LEU A 113 -2.07 2.40 2.58
CA LEU A 113 -2.26 3.75 3.12
C LEU A 113 -1.66 3.91 4.54
N ASP A 114 -1.40 2.80 5.25
CA ASP A 114 -0.94 2.76 6.64
C ASP A 114 0.58 2.88 6.75
N VAL A 115 1.06 4.09 6.48
CA VAL A 115 2.49 4.41 6.45
C VAL A 115 3.17 4.11 7.78
N ASN A 116 2.51 4.35 8.91
CA ASN A 116 3.11 4.19 10.23
C ASN A 116 3.43 2.72 10.53
N ASP A 117 2.48 1.84 10.23
CA ASP A 117 2.59 0.42 10.51
C ASP A 117 3.60 -0.25 9.59
N PHE A 118 3.49 -0.05 8.27
CA PHE A 118 4.46 -0.60 7.32
C PHE A 118 5.86 0.02 7.39
N SER A 119 6.02 1.19 8.03
CA SER A 119 7.35 1.72 8.40
C SER A 119 7.97 0.98 9.59
N THR A 120 7.14 0.36 10.43
CA THR A 120 7.53 -0.33 11.68
C THR A 120 7.68 -1.84 11.48
N TYR A 121 6.80 -2.45 10.69
CA TYR A 121 6.80 -3.88 10.42
C TYR A 121 8.07 -4.33 9.70
N ARG A 122 8.46 -5.58 9.96
CA ARG A 122 9.66 -6.19 9.40
C ARG A 122 9.34 -7.56 8.83
N ARG A 123 9.66 -7.72 7.55
CA ARG A 123 9.69 -9.03 6.89
C ARG A 123 10.98 -9.76 7.24
N ASN A 124 10.91 -11.07 7.41
CA ASN A 124 12.01 -11.94 7.82
C ASN A 124 12.75 -11.35 9.03
N ASP A 125 11.96 -10.94 10.02
CA ASP A 125 12.30 -10.34 11.31
C ASP A 125 13.04 -9.00 11.34
N ARG A 126 13.81 -8.67 10.32
CA ARG A 126 14.72 -7.50 10.35
C ARG A 126 14.66 -6.64 9.11
N ARG A 127 14.12 -7.14 8.00
CA ARG A 127 14.15 -6.42 6.73
C ARG A 127 12.98 -5.45 6.66
N VAL A 128 13.29 -4.21 6.27
CA VAL A 128 12.27 -3.23 5.92
C VAL A 128 11.46 -3.77 4.74
N ILE A 129 10.16 -3.57 4.80
CA ILE A 129 9.22 -3.91 3.74
C ILE A 129 9.20 -2.72 2.77
N PRO A 130 9.58 -2.89 1.49
CA PRO A 130 9.39 -1.84 0.51
C PRO A 130 7.88 -1.59 0.37
N PHE A 131 7.44 -0.34 0.43
CA PHE A 131 6.03 -0.02 0.22
C PHE A 131 5.81 1.21 -0.67
N ILE A 132 4.62 1.29 -1.24
CA ILE A 132 4.08 2.42 -2.00
C ILE A 132 2.92 3.00 -1.18
N SER A 133 3.00 4.31 -0.92
CA SER A 133 1.96 5.08 -0.26
C SER A 133 1.93 6.51 -0.83
N PRO A 134 0.89 7.32 -0.55
CA PRO A 134 0.82 8.72 -0.99
C PRO A 134 2.06 9.53 -0.56
N ALA A 135 2.46 9.43 0.71
CA ALA A 135 3.60 10.16 1.25
C ALA A 135 4.95 9.70 0.66
N ALA A 136 5.15 8.39 0.51
CA ALA A 136 6.40 7.83 -0.01
C ALA A 136 6.63 8.19 -1.49
N ARG A 137 5.54 8.24 -2.29
CA ARG A 137 5.61 8.65 -3.70
C ARG A 137 6.00 10.12 -3.83
N GLN A 138 5.38 11.01 -3.05
CA GLN A 138 5.74 12.43 -3.04
C GLN A 138 7.21 12.65 -2.66
N ALA A 139 7.75 11.90 -1.69
CA ALA A 139 9.15 11.98 -1.32
C ALA A 139 10.09 11.57 -2.48
N ARG A 140 9.75 10.51 -3.22
CA ARG A 140 10.53 10.08 -4.41
C ARG A 140 10.45 11.09 -5.56
N GLU A 141 9.28 11.66 -5.82
CA GLU A 141 9.10 12.68 -6.86
C GLU A 141 9.84 13.98 -6.52
N ARG A 142 9.80 14.43 -5.25
CA ARG A 142 10.60 15.57 -4.77
C ARG A 142 12.09 15.35 -4.94
N ARG A 143 12.59 14.14 -4.67
CA ARG A 143 14.01 13.78 -4.88
C ARG A 143 14.40 13.69 -6.37
N ARG A 144 13.44 13.44 -7.26
CA ARG A 144 13.67 13.34 -8.72
C ARG A 144 13.55 14.69 -9.45
N ARG A 145 12.94 15.71 -8.84
CA ARG A 145 12.91 17.06 -9.41
C ARG A 145 14.32 17.67 -9.35
N PRO A 146 14.86 18.23 -10.46
CA PRO A 146 16.12 18.96 -10.41
C PRO A 146 15.95 20.14 -9.44
N ALA A 147 16.97 20.43 -8.65
CA ALA A 147 16.99 21.63 -7.83
C ALA A 147 16.90 22.85 -8.74
N THR A 148 15.71 23.46 -8.86
CA THR A 148 15.57 24.77 -9.49
C THR A 148 16.43 25.75 -8.70
N ARG A 149 17.51 26.22 -9.33
CA ARG A 149 18.40 27.28 -8.83
C ARG A 149 17.56 28.49 -8.40
N ARG A 150 17.29 28.62 -7.09
CA ARG A 150 16.90 29.89 -6.48
C ARG A 150 18.18 30.63 -6.13
N GLY A 151 18.45 31.73 -6.83
CA GLY A 151 19.46 32.69 -6.38
C GLY A 151 20.13 33.48 -7.50
N GLN A 152 19.47 34.56 -7.94
CA GLN A 152 20.18 35.82 -8.24
C GLN A 152 19.18 36.98 -8.22
N ARG A 153 18.85 37.44 -7.01
CA ARG A 153 18.51 38.84 -6.79
C ARG A 153 19.79 39.64 -7.04
N ARG A 154 19.91 40.29 -8.19
CA ARG A 154 20.86 41.39 -8.37
C ARG A 154 20.17 42.67 -7.94
N SER A 155 20.37 43.06 -6.68
CA SER A 155 20.20 44.43 -6.22
C SER A 155 21.27 45.29 -6.90
N ARG A 156 20.86 46.12 -7.87
CA ARG A 156 21.70 47.21 -8.40
C ARG A 156 21.60 48.41 -7.46
N VAL A 157 22.65 48.56 -6.67
CA VAL A 157 23.36 49.79 -6.27
C VAL A 157 22.69 51.12 -6.61
N ARG A 158 22.39 51.90 -5.56
CA ARG A 158 22.27 53.36 -5.59
C ARG A 158 23.63 53.97 -5.93
N LEU A 159 23.66 54.93 -6.86
CA LEU A 159 24.68 55.98 -6.90
C LEU A 159 24.14 57.20 -7.66
N ARG A 160 24.04 58.30 -6.90
CA ARG A 160 23.80 59.71 -7.25
C ARG A 160 22.40 60.11 -7.67
#